data_AF-A0A6A8Q376-F1
#
_entry.id   AF-A0A6A8Q376-F1
#
_cell.length_a   1.000
_cell.length_b   1.000
_cell.length_c   1.000
_cell.angle_alpha   90.00
_cell.angle_beta   90.00
_cell.angle_gamma   90.00
#
_symmetry.space_group_name_H-M   'P 1'
#
loop_
_entity.id
_entity.type
_entity.pdbx_description
1 polymer ?
#
loop_
_entity_poly.entity_id
_entity_poly.type
_entity_poly.pdbx_seq_one_letter_code
_entity_poly.pdbx_strand_id
1 'polypeptide(L)'
;MEQLIQEIKACTICEPELSHGVNPVFSVHPNSKIAIIGQAPGSIVHRTGIPWDDKSGERLRKWMKIDTHVFYDEKQIAIIPMGFCYPGKGKSGDLPPRPECAPTWHDQLFDYLQHLELILLVGSYAQKYYLEEKMKRTLTETVRNYKEYLPRFFVLPHPSPRNNIWLKRNPWFETEILPSLQQHIKALNIEQF
;
A
#
# COMPACT_ATOMS: atom_id res chain seq x y z
N MET A 1 17.18 0.91 -12.58
CA MET A 1 15.74 1.08 -12.28
C MET A 1 14.85 0.79 -13.49
N GLU A 2 15.01 1.46 -14.64
CA GLU A 2 14.14 1.21 -15.80
C GLU A 2 14.13 -0.26 -16.23
N GLN A 3 15.30 -0.90 -16.28
CA GLN A 3 15.41 -2.34 -16.57
C GLN A 3 14.60 -3.20 -15.57
N LEU A 4 14.79 -2.99 -14.26
CA LEU A 4 14.03 -3.71 -13.23
C LEU A 4 12.51 -3.51 -13.39
N ILE A 5 12.07 -2.29 -13.71
CA ILE A 5 10.65 -2.02 -13.97
C ILE A 5 10.14 -2.84 -15.16
N GLN A 6 10.91 -2.95 -16.25
CA GLN A 6 10.53 -3.77 -17.40
C GLN A 6 10.51 -5.26 -17.06
N GLU A 7 11.47 -5.75 -16.29
CA GLU A 7 11.52 -7.14 -15.82
C GLU A 7 10.29 -7.48 -14.97
N ILE A 8 9.93 -6.60 -14.03
CA ILE A 8 8.74 -6.78 -13.19
C ILE A 8 7.47 -6.74 -14.06
N LYS A 9 7.36 -5.80 -15.02
CA LYS A 9 6.20 -5.71 -15.93
C LYS A 9 6.05 -6.93 -16.84
N ALA A 10 7.15 -7.60 -17.17
CA ALA A 10 7.17 -8.83 -17.96
C ALA A 10 7.06 -10.11 -17.11
N CYS A 11 6.95 -10.00 -15.78
CA CYS A 11 6.94 -11.14 -14.88
C CYS A 11 5.69 -12.03 -15.06
N THR A 12 5.91 -13.34 -15.26
CA THR A 12 4.85 -14.36 -15.39
C THR A 12 4.80 -15.38 -14.26
N ILE A 13 5.56 -15.19 -13.17
CA ILE A 13 5.72 -16.18 -12.08
C ILE A 13 4.39 -16.73 -11.55
N CYS A 14 3.41 -15.85 -11.31
CA CYS A 14 2.11 -16.23 -10.74
C CYS A 14 1.05 -16.56 -11.80
N GLU A 15 1.36 -16.47 -13.10
CA GLU A 15 0.40 -16.66 -14.20
C GLU A 15 -0.46 -17.93 -14.09
N PRO A 16 0.07 -19.12 -13.74
CA PRO A 16 -0.73 -20.34 -13.65
C PRO A 16 -1.89 -20.26 -12.64
N GLU A 17 -1.80 -19.34 -11.68
CA GLU A 17 -2.73 -19.17 -10.57
C GLU A 17 -3.72 -18.01 -10.82
N LEU A 18 -3.54 -17.24 -11.89
CA LEU A 18 -4.32 -16.04 -12.18
C LEU A 18 -5.30 -16.28 -13.32
N SER A 19 -6.58 -16.45 -12.99
CA SER A 19 -7.66 -16.65 -13.96
C SER A 19 -7.86 -15.47 -14.93
N HIS A 20 -7.25 -14.32 -14.66
CA HIS A 20 -7.35 -13.09 -15.46
C HIS A 20 -6.02 -12.68 -16.10
N GLY A 21 -5.02 -13.57 -16.09
CA GLY A 21 -3.68 -13.32 -16.58
C GLY A 21 -2.86 -12.39 -15.69
N VAL A 22 -1.64 -12.13 -16.11
CA VAL A 22 -0.72 -11.22 -15.42
C VAL A 22 -0.91 -9.78 -15.88
N ASN A 23 -0.94 -8.87 -14.92
CA ASN A 23 -0.78 -7.44 -15.15
C ASN A 23 -0.15 -6.83 -13.89
N PRO A 24 1.20 -6.80 -13.81
CA PRO A 24 1.89 -6.21 -12.67
C PRO A 24 1.64 -4.70 -12.57
N VAL A 25 0.87 -4.27 -11.56
CA VAL A 25 0.53 -2.87 -11.30
C VAL A 25 1.25 -2.35 -10.06
N PHE A 26 2.19 -1.43 -10.29
CA PHE A 26 3.00 -0.75 -9.27
C PHE A 26 3.52 0.56 -9.85
N SER A 27 4.04 1.44 -8.99
CA SER A 27 4.65 2.72 -9.38
C SER A 27 5.79 3.06 -8.43
N VAL A 28 6.93 3.49 -8.96
CA VAL A 28 8.16 3.71 -8.19
C VAL A 28 9.03 4.74 -8.87
N HIS A 29 9.71 5.58 -8.09
CA HIS A 29 10.74 6.49 -8.58
C HIS A 29 11.88 6.59 -7.55
N PRO A 30 13.15 6.83 -7.93
CA PRO A 30 14.25 6.90 -6.94
C PRO A 30 14.04 7.98 -5.87
N ASN A 31 13.35 9.05 -6.26
CA ASN A 31 13.06 10.20 -5.41
C ASN A 31 11.81 10.04 -4.52
N SER A 32 11.05 8.94 -4.65
CA SER A 32 9.82 8.74 -3.85
C SER A 32 10.12 8.89 -2.37
N LYS A 33 9.37 9.77 -1.69
CA LYS A 33 9.53 10.04 -0.25
C LYS A 33 8.68 9.10 0.61
N ILE A 34 7.54 8.67 0.09
CA ILE A 34 6.64 7.71 0.75
C ILE A 34 6.48 6.48 -0.14
N ALA A 35 6.47 5.29 0.47
CA ALA A 35 6.05 4.05 -0.19
C ALA A 35 4.75 3.54 0.44
N ILE A 36 3.73 3.27 -0.37
CA ILE A 36 2.46 2.69 0.04
C ILE A 36 2.47 1.20 -0.27
N ILE A 37 2.41 0.38 0.77
CA ILE A 37 2.34 -1.08 0.65
C ILE A 37 0.90 -1.53 0.93
N GLY A 38 0.18 -1.80 -0.17
CA GLY A 38 -1.18 -2.33 -0.16
C GLY A 38 -1.25 -3.85 -0.27
N GLN A 39 -2.44 -4.40 -0.49
CA GLN A 39 -2.64 -5.85 -0.68
C GLN A 39 -2.27 -6.28 -2.11
N ALA A 40 -3.21 -6.15 -3.04
CA ALA A 40 -3.07 -6.46 -4.45
C ALA A 40 -4.03 -5.56 -5.24
N PRO A 41 -3.81 -5.34 -6.55
CA PRO A 41 -4.78 -4.60 -7.35
C PRO A 41 -6.13 -5.33 -7.37
N GLY A 42 -7.22 -4.57 -7.32
CA GLY A 42 -8.56 -5.09 -7.58
C GLY A 42 -8.87 -5.15 -9.08
N SER A 43 -10.05 -5.66 -9.44
CA SER A 43 -10.42 -5.83 -10.86
C SER A 43 -10.43 -4.54 -11.69
N ILE A 44 -10.71 -3.38 -11.09
CA ILE A 44 -10.67 -2.08 -11.78
C ILE A 44 -9.20 -1.72 -12.10
N VAL A 45 -8.34 -1.76 -11.08
CA VAL A 45 -6.91 -1.50 -11.20
C VAL A 45 -6.24 -2.47 -12.19
N HIS A 46 -6.65 -3.73 -12.21
CA HIS A 46 -6.20 -4.71 -13.22
C HIS A 46 -6.49 -4.29 -14.66
N ARG A 47 -7.62 -3.62 -14.89
CA ARG A 47 -8.03 -3.18 -16.24
C ARG A 47 -7.41 -1.83 -16.60
N THR A 48 -7.29 -0.91 -15.65
CA THR A 48 -6.78 0.44 -15.92
C THR A 48 -5.27 0.52 -15.85
N GLY A 49 -4.61 -0.36 -15.09
CA GLY A 49 -3.19 -0.27 -14.77
C GLY A 49 -2.84 0.87 -13.80
N ILE A 50 -3.83 1.58 -13.26
CA ILE A 50 -3.62 2.73 -12.38
C ILE A 50 -3.80 2.25 -10.93
N PRO A 51 -2.72 2.20 -10.11
CA PRO A 51 -2.81 1.73 -8.73
C PRO A 51 -3.81 2.56 -7.91
N TRP A 52 -4.60 1.96 -7.03
CA TRP A 52 -5.56 2.69 -6.17
C TRP A 52 -6.56 3.60 -6.93
N ASP A 53 -6.85 3.29 -8.20
CA ASP A 53 -7.92 3.94 -8.97
C ASP A 53 -9.30 3.36 -8.63
N ASP A 54 -9.64 3.42 -7.35
CA ASP A 54 -10.91 2.94 -6.81
C ASP A 54 -11.34 3.71 -5.55
N LYS A 55 -12.50 3.33 -5.00
CA LYS A 55 -13.06 3.92 -3.77
C LYS A 55 -12.16 3.77 -2.55
N SER A 56 -11.32 2.74 -2.51
CA SER A 56 -10.37 2.55 -1.41
C SER A 56 -9.24 3.55 -1.53
N GLY A 57 -8.75 3.80 -2.75
CA GLY A 57 -7.74 4.82 -3.04
C GLY A 57 -8.24 6.25 -2.80
N GLU A 58 -9.47 6.57 -3.18
CA GLU A 58 -10.10 7.86 -2.85
C GLU A 58 -10.10 8.11 -1.33
N ARG A 59 -10.43 7.08 -0.55
CA ARG A 59 -10.42 7.19 0.91
C ARG A 59 -9.01 7.29 1.46
N LEU A 60 -8.04 6.56 0.91
CA LEU A 60 -6.64 6.66 1.32
C LEU A 60 -6.09 8.07 1.10
N ARG A 61 -6.35 8.68 -0.06
CA ARG A 61 -5.98 10.08 -0.34
C ARG A 61 -6.57 11.05 0.67
N LYS A 62 -7.85 10.88 1.03
CA LYS A 62 -8.50 11.68 2.09
C LYS A 62 -7.85 11.48 3.46
N TRP A 63 -7.48 10.26 3.82
CA TRP A 63 -6.78 9.98 5.09
C TRP A 63 -5.41 10.65 5.14
N MET A 64 -4.65 10.56 4.04
CA MET A 64 -3.35 11.19 3.88
C MET A 64 -3.44 12.73 3.75
N LYS A 65 -4.62 13.25 3.41
CA LYS A 65 -4.89 14.66 3.13
C LYS A 65 -4.04 15.20 1.97
N ILE A 66 -3.88 14.39 0.91
CA ILE A 66 -3.13 14.77 -0.29
C ILE A 66 -3.98 14.65 -1.54
N ASP A 67 -3.74 15.55 -2.48
CA ASP A 67 -4.47 15.59 -3.75
C ASP A 67 -4.13 14.41 -4.64
N THR A 68 -5.03 14.14 -5.60
CA THR A 68 -4.83 13.10 -6.61
C THR A 68 -3.54 13.29 -7.41
N HIS A 69 -3.17 14.53 -7.75
CA HIS A 69 -1.94 14.78 -8.52
C HIS A 69 -0.67 14.46 -7.71
N VAL A 70 -0.66 14.76 -6.41
CA VAL A 70 0.45 14.38 -5.50
C VAL A 70 0.49 12.87 -5.31
N PHE A 71 -0.67 12.24 -5.11
CA PHE A 71 -0.76 10.80 -4.88
C PHE A 71 -0.22 9.97 -6.06
N TYR A 72 -0.37 10.48 -7.28
CA TYR A 72 0.13 9.84 -8.51
C TYR A 72 1.44 10.45 -9.04
N ASP A 73 2.06 11.38 -8.31
CA ASP A 73 3.43 11.80 -8.60
C ASP A 73 4.39 10.75 -8.02
N GLU A 74 4.96 9.93 -8.90
CA GLU A 74 5.87 8.85 -8.51
C GLU A 74 7.09 9.40 -7.76
N LYS A 75 7.50 10.66 -8.00
CA LYS A 75 8.60 11.30 -7.27
C LYS A 75 8.26 11.58 -5.82
N GLN A 76 6.99 11.58 -5.45
CA GLN A 76 6.52 11.80 -4.09
C GLN A 76 6.09 10.48 -3.45
N ILE A 77 5.31 9.68 -4.18
CA ILE A 77 4.66 8.47 -3.68
C ILE A 77 5.00 7.27 -4.58
N ALA A 78 5.70 6.28 -4.02
CA ALA A 78 5.78 4.94 -4.57
C ALA A 78 4.58 4.09 -4.11
N ILE A 79 4.08 3.22 -4.97
CA ILE A 79 2.99 2.28 -4.71
C ILE A 79 3.46 0.87 -5.05
N ILE A 80 3.66 0.05 -4.03
CA ILE A 80 4.28 -1.28 -4.14
C ILE A 80 3.40 -2.29 -3.37
N PRO A 81 2.37 -2.89 -4.00
CA PRO A 81 1.45 -3.80 -3.31
C PRO A 81 2.11 -5.16 -3.01
N MET A 82 1.64 -5.89 -2.00
CA MET A 82 2.17 -7.23 -1.68
C MET A 82 2.07 -8.24 -2.84
N GLY A 83 1.01 -8.15 -3.64
CA GLY A 83 0.85 -8.87 -4.90
C GLY A 83 0.67 -7.86 -6.03
N PHE A 84 1.43 -7.99 -7.11
CA PHE A 84 1.40 -7.00 -8.19
C PHE A 84 0.27 -7.24 -9.20
N CYS A 85 -0.30 -8.44 -9.24
CA CYS A 85 -1.37 -8.82 -10.17
C CYS A 85 -2.69 -9.07 -9.44
N TYR A 86 -3.81 -8.98 -10.17
CA TYR A 86 -5.14 -9.23 -9.60
C TYR A 86 -5.35 -10.71 -9.29
N PRO A 87 -5.54 -11.10 -8.02
CA PRO A 87 -5.63 -12.51 -7.65
C PRO A 87 -7.00 -13.14 -7.97
N GLY A 88 -7.94 -12.38 -8.54
CA GLY A 88 -9.30 -12.86 -8.82
C GLY A 88 -10.28 -12.60 -7.68
N LYS A 89 -11.53 -13.03 -7.89
CA LYS A 89 -12.65 -12.79 -6.97
C LYS A 89 -12.97 -14.03 -6.14
N GLY A 90 -12.90 -13.90 -4.82
CA GLY A 90 -13.38 -14.88 -3.86
C GLY A 90 -14.82 -14.61 -3.38
N LYS A 91 -15.25 -15.37 -2.37
CA LYS A 91 -16.63 -15.33 -1.84
C LYS A 91 -16.99 -13.97 -1.24
N SER A 92 -16.09 -13.43 -0.42
CA SER A 92 -16.35 -12.20 0.30
C SER A 92 -15.82 -10.98 -0.42
N GLY A 93 -14.85 -11.08 -1.34
CA GLY A 93 -14.28 -10.03 -2.20
C GLY A 93 -13.10 -10.55 -2.98
N ASP A 94 -12.15 -9.68 -3.33
CA ASP A 94 -10.94 -10.12 -4.01
C ASP A 94 -10.14 -11.12 -3.14
N LEU A 95 -9.50 -12.07 -3.81
CA LEU A 95 -8.64 -13.06 -3.18
C LEU A 95 -7.42 -12.38 -2.52
N PRO A 96 -6.75 -13.04 -1.56
CA PRO A 96 -5.54 -12.49 -0.95
C PRO A 96 -4.42 -12.29 -1.97
N PRO A 97 -3.46 -11.39 -1.70
CA PRO A 97 -2.28 -11.24 -2.55
C PRO A 97 -1.54 -12.57 -2.66
N ARG A 98 -1.05 -12.85 -3.87
CA ARG A 98 -0.20 -13.99 -4.19
C ARG A 98 1.17 -13.84 -3.49
N PRO A 99 1.75 -14.92 -2.91
CA PRO A 99 2.93 -14.82 -2.05
C PRO A 99 4.25 -14.59 -2.79
N GLU A 100 4.28 -14.73 -4.12
CA GLU A 100 5.50 -14.74 -4.92
C GLU A 100 6.07 -13.32 -5.11
N CYS A 101 5.22 -12.30 -5.28
CA CYS A 101 5.68 -10.97 -5.73
C CYS A 101 6.59 -10.27 -4.71
N ALA A 102 6.20 -10.21 -3.44
CA ALA A 102 6.95 -9.46 -2.44
C ALA A 102 8.38 -10.01 -2.19
N PRO A 103 8.58 -11.31 -1.93
CA PRO A 103 9.93 -11.86 -1.77
C PRO A 103 10.79 -11.77 -3.03
N THR A 104 10.16 -11.75 -4.22
CA THR A 104 10.90 -11.67 -5.49
C THR A 104 11.36 -10.25 -5.78
N TRP A 105 10.50 -9.25 -5.56
CA TRP A 105 10.68 -7.92 -6.15
C TRP A 105 10.84 -6.78 -5.15
N HIS A 106 10.37 -6.91 -3.90
CA HIS A 106 10.39 -5.78 -2.97
C HIS A 106 11.81 -5.30 -2.70
N ASP A 107 12.71 -6.16 -2.22
CA ASP A 107 14.06 -5.74 -1.84
C ASP A 107 14.79 -5.01 -2.98
N GLN A 108 14.70 -5.56 -4.20
CA GLN A 108 15.26 -4.93 -5.40
C GLN A 108 14.67 -3.55 -5.69
N LEU A 109 13.36 -3.35 -5.49
CA LEU A 109 12.73 -2.03 -5.62
C LEU A 109 13.21 -1.06 -4.53
N PHE A 110 13.28 -1.52 -3.28
CA PHE A 110 13.68 -0.70 -2.13
C PHE A 110 15.15 -0.25 -2.23
N ASP A 111 16.02 -1.05 -2.84
CA ASP A 111 17.41 -0.65 -3.13
C ASP A 111 17.51 0.60 -4.02
N TYR A 112 16.48 0.89 -4.83
CA TYR A 112 16.42 2.09 -5.66
C TYR A 112 15.73 3.28 -4.99
N LEU A 113 15.01 3.10 -3.88
CA LEU A 113 14.25 4.17 -3.21
C LEU A 113 15.12 4.97 -2.25
N GLN A 114 16.12 5.66 -2.79
CA GLN A 114 17.17 6.33 -2.03
C GLN A 114 16.70 7.51 -1.18
N HIS A 115 15.51 8.06 -1.47
CA HIS A 115 14.94 9.21 -0.74
C HIS A 115 13.69 8.84 0.07
N LEU A 116 13.47 7.55 0.28
CA LEU A 116 12.32 7.05 1.01
C LEU A 116 12.45 7.32 2.52
N GLU A 117 11.54 8.14 3.03
CA GLU A 117 11.50 8.54 4.43
C GLU A 117 10.42 7.80 5.24
N LEU A 118 9.31 7.40 4.59
CA LEU A 118 8.17 6.78 5.27
C LEU A 118 7.54 5.64 4.46
N ILE A 119 7.22 4.52 5.11
CA ILE A 119 6.47 3.41 4.50
C ILE A 119 5.09 3.29 5.15
N LEU A 120 4.03 3.38 4.35
CA LEU A 120 2.66 3.14 4.78
C LEU A 120 2.31 1.66 4.60
N LEU A 121 2.17 0.92 5.70
CA LEU A 121 1.75 -0.48 5.71
C LEU A 121 0.23 -0.57 5.82
N VAL A 122 -0.44 -0.77 4.69
CA VAL A 122 -1.91 -0.70 4.58
C VAL A 122 -2.52 -2.11 4.59
N GLY A 123 -3.08 -2.48 5.73
CA GLY A 123 -3.75 -3.76 5.95
C GLY A 123 -2.81 -4.86 6.46
N SER A 124 -3.41 -6.01 6.83
CA SER A 124 -2.73 -7.07 7.57
C SER A 124 -1.64 -7.80 6.79
N TYR A 125 -1.75 -7.93 5.46
CA TYR A 125 -0.73 -8.62 4.66
C TYR A 125 0.58 -7.84 4.64
N ALA A 126 0.51 -6.53 4.38
CA ALA A 126 1.67 -5.65 4.44
C ALA A 126 2.28 -5.61 5.86
N GLN A 127 1.43 -5.46 6.88
CA GLN A 127 1.90 -5.43 8.27
C GLN A 127 2.55 -6.74 8.70
N LYS A 128 1.97 -7.90 8.35
CA LYS A 128 2.54 -9.21 8.69
C LYS A 128 3.90 -9.41 8.04
N TYR A 129 4.04 -9.02 6.77
CA TYR A 129 5.30 -9.17 6.04
C TYR A 129 6.41 -8.30 6.61
N TYR A 130 6.14 -7.01 6.84
CA TYR A 130 7.18 -6.04 7.21
C TYR A 130 7.45 -5.94 8.71
N LEU A 131 6.48 -6.28 9.56
CA LEU A 131 6.65 -6.18 11.01
C LEU A 131 7.05 -7.50 11.65
N GLU A 132 6.78 -8.64 10.99
CA GLU A 132 7.10 -9.98 11.48
C GLU A 132 6.67 -10.15 12.95
N GLU A 133 7.58 -10.58 13.83
CA GLU A 133 7.37 -10.77 15.27
C GLU A 133 7.02 -9.48 16.03
N LYS A 134 7.25 -8.29 15.44
CA LYS A 134 6.89 -7.01 16.04
C LYS A 134 5.40 -6.68 15.86
N MET A 135 4.69 -7.37 14.97
CA MET A 135 3.26 -7.17 14.78
C MET A 135 2.51 -7.54 16.08
N LYS A 136 1.54 -6.71 16.49
CA LYS A 136 0.67 -7.08 17.61
C LYS A 136 -0.28 -8.22 17.20
N ARG A 137 -0.93 -8.82 18.20
CA ARG A 137 -1.82 -9.99 18.00
C ARG A 137 -2.97 -9.71 17.03
N THR A 138 -3.45 -8.46 16.94
CA THR A 138 -4.54 -8.08 16.03
C THR A 138 -4.20 -6.83 15.22
N LEU A 139 -4.85 -6.69 14.04
CA LEU A 139 -4.77 -5.46 13.23
C LEU A 139 -5.10 -4.20 14.05
N THR A 140 -6.13 -4.29 14.90
CA THR A 140 -6.55 -3.18 15.74
C THR A 140 -5.45 -2.76 16.72
N GLU A 141 -4.85 -3.73 17.41
CA GLU A 141 -3.74 -3.47 18.33
C GLU A 141 -2.51 -2.94 17.60
N THR A 142 -2.18 -3.48 16.42
CA THR A 142 -1.07 -2.99 15.60
C THR A 142 -1.28 -1.53 15.22
N VAL A 143 -2.44 -1.18 14.66
CA VAL A 143 -2.76 0.20 14.27
C VAL A 143 -2.80 1.14 15.48
N ARG A 144 -3.33 0.69 16.62
CA ARG A 144 -3.39 1.50 17.84
C ARG A 144 -2.00 1.84 18.38
N ASN A 145 -1.03 0.93 18.21
CA ASN A 145 0.36 1.11 18.63
C ASN A 145 1.27 1.61 17.49
N TYR A 146 0.74 2.36 16.53
CA TYR A 146 1.50 2.82 15.35
C TYR A 146 2.83 3.50 15.68
N LYS A 147 2.91 4.19 16.83
CA LYS A 147 4.11 4.91 17.29
C LYS A 147 5.33 4.00 17.47
N GLU A 148 5.12 2.72 17.77
CA GLU A 148 6.22 1.76 17.95
C GLU A 148 6.95 1.41 16.65
N TYR A 149 6.35 1.71 15.49
CA TYR A 149 6.93 1.40 14.18
C TYR A 149 7.51 2.62 13.46
N LEU A 150 7.32 3.81 14.04
CA LEU A 150 7.90 5.06 13.58
C LEU A 150 9.42 5.10 13.86
N PRO A 151 10.20 5.89 13.08
CA PRO A 151 9.76 6.71 11.94
C PRO A 151 9.59 5.91 10.64
N ARG A 152 10.07 4.65 10.59
CA ARG A 152 10.17 3.90 9.34
C ARG A 152 8.80 3.50 8.77
N PHE A 153 7.90 3.02 9.62
CA PHE A 153 6.59 2.51 9.19
C PHE A 153 5.45 3.27 9.87
N PHE A 154 4.42 3.57 9.08
CA PHE A 154 3.11 3.96 9.58
C PHE A 154 2.08 2.89 9.19
N VAL A 155 1.39 2.35 10.19
CA VAL A 155 0.48 1.21 10.01
C VAL A 155 -0.97 1.68 9.91
N LEU A 156 -1.68 1.24 8.87
CA LEU A 156 -3.08 1.62 8.62
C LEU A 156 -3.95 0.38 8.39
N PRO A 157 -5.24 0.40 8.76
CA PRO A 157 -6.20 -0.58 8.28
C PRO A 157 -6.42 -0.38 6.77
N HIS A 158 -7.00 -1.37 6.09
CA HIS A 158 -7.37 -1.17 4.68
C HIS A 158 -8.51 -0.13 4.55
N PRO A 159 -8.46 0.81 3.61
CA PRO A 159 -9.51 1.83 3.41
C PRO A 159 -10.77 1.31 2.69
N SER A 160 -11.04 0.00 2.75
CA SER A 160 -12.20 -0.62 2.09
C SER A 160 -13.50 -0.15 2.76
N PRO A 161 -14.60 0.04 2.02
CA PRO A 161 -15.94 0.23 2.60
C PRO A 161 -16.34 -0.85 3.61
N ARG A 162 -15.79 -2.06 3.51
CA ARG A 162 -16.02 -3.16 4.46
C ARG A 162 -15.52 -2.86 5.87
N ASN A 163 -14.53 -1.98 5.98
CA ASN A 163 -14.00 -1.56 7.27
C ASN A 163 -14.81 -0.43 7.93
N ASN A 164 -15.95 0.00 7.37
CA ASN A 164 -16.79 1.04 7.98
C ASN A 164 -17.25 0.67 9.41
N ILE A 165 -17.59 -0.61 9.66
CA ILE A 165 -17.96 -1.08 11.02
C ILE A 165 -16.76 -0.99 11.96
N TRP A 166 -15.56 -1.34 11.47
CA TRP A 166 -14.33 -1.23 12.25
C TRP A 166 -14.04 0.23 12.60
N LEU A 167 -14.15 1.16 11.65
CA LEU A 167 -13.96 2.60 11.87
C LEU A 167 -14.95 3.14 12.92
N LYS A 168 -16.24 2.80 12.79
CA LYS A 168 -17.27 3.20 13.76
C LYS A 168 -16.99 2.70 15.18
N ARG A 169 -16.39 1.51 15.32
CA ARG A 169 -16.00 0.93 16.62
C ARG A 169 -14.68 1.46 17.16
N ASN A 170 -13.87 2.11 16.31
CA ASN A 170 -12.53 2.60 16.63
C ASN A 170 -12.41 4.09 16.27
N PRO A 171 -13.21 4.98 16.90
CA PRO A 171 -13.23 6.41 16.54
C PRO A 171 -11.87 7.10 16.72
N TRP A 172 -11.03 6.58 17.62
CA TRP A 172 -9.64 7.00 17.82
C TRP A 172 -8.80 6.95 16.53
N PHE A 173 -9.15 6.12 15.55
CA PHE A 173 -8.48 6.11 14.26
C PHE A 173 -8.60 7.47 13.57
N GLU A 174 -9.81 8.03 13.51
CA GLU A 174 -10.05 9.31 12.84
C GLU A 174 -9.57 10.50 13.69
N THR A 175 -9.70 10.43 15.01
CA THR A 175 -9.37 11.56 15.90
C THR A 175 -7.91 11.63 16.33
N GLU A 176 -7.16 10.52 16.28
CA GLU A 176 -5.77 10.47 16.77
C GLU A 176 -4.79 10.01 15.67
N ILE A 177 -5.11 8.93 14.96
CA ILE A 177 -4.19 8.33 14.00
C ILE A 177 -4.10 9.14 12.71
N LEU A 178 -5.23 9.56 12.13
CA LEU A 178 -5.24 10.34 10.89
C LEU A 178 -4.55 11.71 11.05
N PRO A 179 -4.80 12.51 12.12
CA PRO A 179 -4.04 13.73 12.34
C PRO A 179 -2.53 13.49 12.46
N SER A 180 -2.14 12.40 13.15
CA SER A 180 -0.73 12.03 13.27
C SER A 180 -0.14 11.63 11.91
N LEU A 181 -0.84 10.86 11.08
CA LEU A 181 -0.41 10.51 9.73
C LEU A 181 -0.15 11.78 8.91
N GLN A 182 -1.12 12.70 8.93
CA GLN A 182 -1.05 13.95 8.17
C GLN A 182 0.13 14.81 8.61
N GLN A 183 0.43 14.86 9.91
CA GLN A 183 1.61 15.56 10.43
C GLN A 183 2.92 14.96 9.90
N HIS A 184 3.04 13.63 9.85
CA HIS A 184 4.24 12.98 9.32
C HIS A 184 4.39 13.27 7.82
N ILE A 185 3.31 13.17 7.04
CA ILE A 185 3.33 13.48 5.61
C ILE A 185 3.73 14.94 5.36
N LYS A 186 3.17 15.88 6.13
CA LYS A 186 3.51 17.30 6.03
C LYS A 186 4.99 17.57 6.32
N ALA A 187 5.58 16.85 7.28
CA ALA A 187 6.99 16.99 7.61
C ALA A 187 7.94 16.59 6.46
N LEU A 188 7.46 15.80 5.49
CA LEU A 188 8.22 15.40 4.29
C LEU A 188 8.15 16.45 3.16
N ASN A 189 7.56 17.62 3.42
CA ASN A 189 7.31 18.66 2.42
C ASN A 189 6.48 18.14 1.22
N ILE A 190 5.45 17.35 1.53
CA ILE A 190 4.43 16.93 0.56
C ILE A 190 3.21 17.83 0.73
N GLU A 191 2.73 18.42 -0.36
CA GLU A 191 1.59 19.34 -0.34
C GLU A 191 0.30 18.62 0.11
N GLN A 192 -0.45 19.29 0.99
CA GLN A 192 -1.73 18.85 1.53
C GLN A 192 -2.77 19.95 1.33
N PHE A 193 -4.05 19.56 1.17
CA PHE A 193 -5.18 20.48 0.98
C PHE A 193 -6.09 20.53 2.21
#